data_AF-A0A918FHS4-F1
#
_entry.id   AF-A0A918FHS4-F1
#
_cell.length_a   1.000
_cell.length_b   1.000
_cell.length_c   1.000
_cell.angle_alpha   90.00
_cell.angle_beta   90.00
_cell.angle_gamma   90.00
#
_symmetry.space_group_name_H-M   'P 1'
#
loop_
_entity.id
_entity.type
_entity.pdbx_description
1 polymer ?
#
loop_
_entity_poly.entity_id
_entity_poly.type
_entity_poly.pdbx_seq_one_letter_code
_entity_poly.pdbx_strand_id
1 'polypeptide(L)'
;MPPALALDSPVVVLEPWSPWPLVFSGLVLLTGAVFAIAGREHRWMRDLGYVLVVAGPLSGVALLGFLSGNWDQGQRRDAMIAIGYEQPLFSGGEGIVGGTPGAIDFTAVRDGEDVSGQLQPLGGDRWAVVEGARSTQE
;
A
#
# COMPACT_ATOMS: atom_id res chain seq x y z
N MET A 1 24.54 16.81 1.96
CA MET A 1 24.43 16.52 3.40
C MET A 1 23.05 15.97 3.64
N PRO A 2 22.87 14.73 4.14
CA PRO A 2 21.56 14.29 4.56
C PRO A 2 21.07 15.26 5.67
N PRO A 3 19.79 15.66 5.67
CA PRO A 3 19.26 16.45 6.77
C PRO A 3 19.54 15.69 8.06
N ALA A 4 20.10 16.39 9.05
CA ALA A 4 20.28 15.83 10.38
C ALA A 4 18.88 15.44 10.87
N LEU A 5 18.58 14.14 10.85
CA LEU A 5 17.42 13.60 11.55
C LEU A 5 17.50 14.20 12.96
N ALA A 6 16.49 14.96 13.36
CA ALA A 6 16.40 15.39 14.74
C ALA A 6 16.54 14.13 15.58
N LEU A 7 17.51 14.11 16.50
CA LEU A 7 17.90 12.89 17.21
C LEU A 7 16.75 12.28 18.04
N ASP A 8 15.61 12.98 18.11
CA ASP A 8 14.37 12.60 18.80
C ASP A 8 13.16 12.36 17.87
N SER A 9 13.34 12.31 16.54
CA SER A 9 12.24 12.00 15.60
C SER A 9 11.69 10.58 15.84
N PRO A 10 10.38 10.41 16.12
CA PRO A 10 9.81 9.10 16.34
C PRO A 10 9.90 8.25 15.06
N VAL A 11 10.22 6.97 15.25
CA VAL A 11 10.34 5.99 14.17
C VAL A 11 9.11 5.10 14.18
N VAL A 12 8.41 5.03 13.04
CA VAL A 12 7.30 4.10 12.82
C VAL A 12 7.74 2.95 11.93
N VAL A 13 7.17 1.78 12.22
CA VAL A 13 7.31 0.59 11.38
C VAL A 13 6.02 0.43 10.60
N LEU A 14 6.12 0.41 9.27
CA LEU A 14 5.02 0.05 8.40
C LEU A 14 5.15 -1.43 8.09
N GLU A 15 4.19 -2.24 8.56
CA GLU A 15 4.19 -3.67 8.27
C GLU A 15 4.24 -3.93 6.75
N PRO A 16 4.79 -5.05 6.27
CA PRO A 16 4.85 -5.39 4.86
C PRO A 16 3.49 -5.83 4.31
N TRP A 17 3.31 -5.68 2.99
CA TRP A 17 2.02 -5.95 2.34
C TRP A 17 1.57 -7.40 2.49
N SER A 18 0.29 -7.58 2.84
CA SER A 18 -0.29 -8.91 3.03
C SER A 18 -0.87 -9.47 1.72
N PRO A 19 -0.42 -10.66 1.26
CA PRO A 19 -0.88 -11.27 0.02
C PRO A 19 -2.26 -11.91 0.08
N TRP A 20 -2.90 -11.93 1.26
CA TRP A 20 -4.15 -12.64 1.47
C TRP A 20 -5.27 -12.33 0.46
N PRO A 21 -5.48 -11.08 0.01
CA PRO A 21 -6.52 -10.79 -0.97
C PRO A 21 -6.31 -11.47 -2.34
N LEU A 22 -5.06 -11.81 -2.71
CA LEU A 22 -4.79 -12.53 -3.95
C LEU A 22 -5.27 -13.98 -3.93
N VAL A 23 -5.49 -14.53 -2.73
CA VAL A 23 -6.02 -15.89 -2.59
C VAL A 23 -7.37 -16.00 -3.31
N PHE A 24 -8.21 -14.96 -3.27
CA PHE A 24 -9.48 -14.95 -3.99
C PHE A 24 -9.30 -15.06 -5.51
N SER A 25 -8.40 -14.26 -6.09
CA SER A 25 -8.08 -14.35 -7.53
C SER A 25 -7.49 -15.70 -7.90
N GLY A 26 -6.64 -16.27 -7.04
CA GLY A 26 -6.10 -17.62 -7.21
C GLY A 26 -7.20 -18.69 -7.21
N LEU A 27 -8.15 -18.63 -6.28
CA LEU A 27 -9.28 -19.55 -6.22
C LEU A 27 -10.20 -19.44 -7.45
N VAL A 28 -10.45 -18.23 -7.94
CA VAL A 28 -11.23 -18.01 -9.18
C VAL A 28 -10.53 -18.66 -10.38
N LEU A 29 -9.21 -18.45 -10.50
CA LEU A 29 -8.41 -19.07 -11.57
C LEU A 29 -8.44 -20.60 -11.47
N LEU A 30 -8.23 -21.17 -10.29
CA LEU A 30 -8.26 -22.62 -10.06
C LEU A 30 -9.63 -23.21 -10.41
N THR A 31 -10.71 -22.54 -9.97
CA THR A 31 -12.08 -22.95 -10.28
C THR A 31 -12.31 -22.90 -11.79
N GLY A 32 -11.89 -21.82 -12.47
CA GLY A 32 -11.97 -21.71 -13.92
C GLY A 32 -11.23 -22.82 -14.65
N ALA A 33 -10.03 -23.17 -14.20
CA ALA A 33 -9.24 -24.26 -14.78
C ALA A 33 -9.96 -25.62 -14.63
N VAL A 34 -10.54 -25.89 -13.46
CA VAL A 34 -11.35 -27.10 -13.23
C VAL A 34 -12.55 -27.15 -14.18
N PHE A 35 -13.29 -26.05 -14.32
CA PHE A 35 -14.42 -25.99 -15.25
C PHE A 35 -14.00 -26.15 -16.72
N ALA A 36 -12.86 -25.60 -17.12
CA ALA A 36 -12.34 -25.73 -18.48
C ALA A 36 -11.92 -27.18 -18.80
N ILE A 37 -11.36 -27.90 -17.82
CA ILE A 37 -10.92 -29.30 -17.97
C ILE A 37 -12.10 -30.26 -17.90
N ALA A 38 -12.93 -30.16 -16.85
CA ALA A 38 -14.07 -31.05 -16.61
C ALA A 38 -15.22 -30.80 -17.60
N GLY A 39 -15.40 -29.55 -18.05
CA GLY A 39 -16.41 -29.15 -19.01
C GLY A 39 -16.11 -29.56 -20.45
N ARG A 40 -15.07 -30.36 -20.73
CA ARG A 40 -14.66 -30.72 -22.09
C ARG A 40 -15.80 -31.32 -22.93
N GLU A 41 -16.70 -32.06 -22.29
CA GLU A 41 -17.86 -32.69 -22.91
C GLU A 41 -19.11 -31.77 -22.93
N HIS A 42 -19.12 -30.72 -22.12
CA HIS A 42 -20.26 -29.80 -21.94
C HIS A 42 -19.86 -28.36 -22.27
N ARG A 43 -20.19 -27.93 -23.49
CA ARG A 43 -19.74 -26.65 -24.07
C ARG A 43 -19.92 -25.44 -23.14
N TRP A 44 -21.06 -25.32 -22.46
CA TRP A 44 -21.33 -24.22 -21.53
C TRP A 44 -20.37 -24.17 -20.33
N MET A 45 -20.04 -25.33 -19.74
CA MET A 45 -19.09 -25.41 -18.62
C MET A 45 -17.67 -25.04 -19.05
N ARG A 46 -17.27 -25.46 -20.25
CA ARG A 46 -15.96 -25.09 -20.81
C ARG A 46 -15.85 -23.59 -21.09
N ASP A 47 -16.88 -23.00 -21.69
CA ASP A 47 -16.90 -21.58 -22.03
C ASP A 47 -16.87 -20.72 -20.74
N LEU A 48 -17.62 -21.13 -19.69
CA LEU A 48 -17.54 -20.51 -18.36
C LEU A 48 -16.13 -20.65 -17.75
N GLY A 49 -15.51 -21.83 -17.88
CA GLY A 49 -14.16 -22.08 -17.43
C GLY A 49 -13.14 -21.13 -18.07
N TYR A 50 -13.21 -20.92 -19.39
CA TYR A 50 -12.34 -19.98 -20.08
C TYR A 50 -12.52 -18.54 -19.60
N VAL A 51 -13.76 -18.10 -19.39
CA VAL A 51 -14.05 -16.77 -18.83
C VAL A 51 -13.40 -16.62 -17.46
N LEU A 52 -13.55 -17.61 -16.57
CA LEU A 52 -12.97 -17.57 -15.22
C LEU A 52 -11.43 -17.62 -15.23
N VAL A 53 -10.82 -18.37 -16.14
CA VAL A 53 -9.36 -18.43 -16.30
C VAL A 53 -8.78 -17.08 -16.75
N VAL A 54 -9.52 -16.30 -17.54
CA VAL A 54 -9.10 -14.95 -17.95
C VAL A 54 -9.44 -13.91 -16.88
N ALA A 55 -10.63 -14.01 -16.29
CA ALA A 55 -11.11 -13.09 -15.26
C ALA A 55 -10.29 -13.17 -13.97
N GLY A 56 -9.83 -14.35 -13.56
CA GLY A 56 -9.02 -14.56 -12.35
C GLY A 56 -7.74 -13.70 -12.34
N PRO A 57 -6.83 -13.85 -13.32
CA PRO A 57 -5.62 -13.04 -13.43
C PRO A 57 -5.90 -11.54 -13.59
N LEU A 58 -6.89 -11.17 -14.41
CA LEU A 58 -7.28 -9.76 -14.59
C LEU A 58 -7.77 -9.14 -13.27
N SER A 59 -8.58 -9.88 -12.51
CA SER A 59 -9.01 -9.46 -11.18
C SER A 59 -7.83 -9.34 -10.22
N GLY A 60 -6.84 -10.24 -10.32
CA GLY A 60 -5.62 -10.20 -9.51
C GLY A 60 -4.80 -8.94 -9.78
N VAL A 61 -4.62 -8.57 -11.05
CA VAL A 61 -3.93 -7.32 -11.44
C VAL A 61 -4.70 -6.10 -10.93
N ALA A 62 -6.02 -6.09 -11.08
CA ALA A 62 -6.86 -4.99 -10.58
C ALA A 62 -6.80 -4.88 -9.05
N LEU A 63 -6.84 -6.01 -8.34
CA LEU A 63 -6.72 -6.09 -6.88
C LEU A 63 -5.34 -5.63 -6.42
N LEU A 64 -4.26 -6.02 -7.10
CA LEU A 64 -2.92 -5.52 -6.78
C LEU A 64 -2.85 -4.00 -6.86
N GLY A 65 -3.37 -3.39 -7.93
CA GLY A 65 -3.41 -1.94 -8.06
C GLY A 65 -4.23 -1.26 -6.96
N PHE A 66 -5.45 -1.75 -6.72
CA PHE A 66 -6.35 -1.16 -5.73
C PHE A 66 -5.86 -1.33 -4.29
N LEU A 67 -5.43 -2.54 -3.93
CA LEU A 67 -4.99 -2.88 -2.59
C LEU A 67 -3.63 -2.27 -2.29
N SER A 68 -2.73 -2.16 -3.27
CA SER A 68 -1.44 -1.48 -3.05
C SER A 68 -1.65 -0.03 -2.62
N GLY A 69 -2.60 0.69 -3.19
CA GLY A 69 -2.90 2.07 -2.79
C GLY A 69 -3.61 2.16 -1.44
N ASN A 70 -4.63 1.34 -1.22
CA ASN A 70 -5.46 1.45 -0.02
C ASN A 70 -4.78 0.90 1.25
N TRP A 71 -3.99 -0.17 1.09
CA TRP A 71 -3.21 -0.76 2.18
C TRP A 71 -2.12 0.18 2.67
N ASP A 72 -1.42 0.82 1.72
CA ASP A 72 -0.36 1.77 2.00
C ASP A 72 -0.87 2.97 2.79
N GLN A 73 -2.07 3.48 2.47
CA GLN A 73 -2.70 4.55 3.26
C GLN A 73 -3.19 4.08 4.64
N GLY A 74 -3.82 2.91 4.74
CA GLY A 74 -4.33 2.37 6.00
C GLY A 74 -3.23 2.13 7.03
N GLN A 75 -2.15 1.46 6.64
CA GLN A 75 -0.97 1.21 7.49
C GLN A 75 -0.36 2.49 8.03
N ARG A 76 -0.10 3.47 7.14
CA ARG A 76 0.50 4.75 7.53
C ARG A 76 -0.37 5.49 8.54
N ARG A 77 -1.69 5.44 8.35
CA ARG A 77 -2.64 6.03 9.28
C ARG A 77 -2.58 5.37 10.64
N ASP A 78 -2.65 4.04 10.68
CA ASP A 78 -2.68 3.28 11.94
C ASP A 78 -1.34 3.41 12.70
N ALA A 79 -0.21 3.44 11.99
CA ALA A 79 1.12 3.66 12.57
C ALA A 79 1.29 5.06 13.17
N MET A 80 0.74 6.10 12.51
CA MET A 80 0.74 7.46 13.03
C MET A 80 -0.21 7.62 14.24
N ILE A 81 -1.36 6.96 14.23
CA ILE A 81 -2.28 6.92 15.38
C ILE A 81 -1.62 6.27 16.59
N ALA A 82 -0.84 5.19 16.39
CA ALA A 82 -0.16 4.50 17.48
C ALA A 82 0.86 5.38 18.24
N ILE A 83 1.39 6.42 17.59
CA ILE A 83 2.35 7.37 18.21
C ILE A 83 1.70 8.69 18.63
N GLY A 84 0.37 8.80 18.57
CA GLY A 84 -0.40 9.92 19.12
C GLY A 84 -0.86 10.98 18.10
N TYR A 85 -0.75 10.72 16.79
CA TYR A 85 -1.36 11.61 15.79
C TYR A 85 -2.80 11.21 15.49
N GLU A 86 -3.67 12.19 15.38
CA GLU A 86 -5.07 12.04 15.03
C GLU A 86 -5.30 12.43 13.57
N GLN A 87 -6.20 11.70 12.90
CA GLN A 87 -6.64 11.97 11.52
C GLN A 87 -5.51 12.25 10.51
N PRO A 88 -4.45 11.42 10.45
CA PRO A 88 -3.34 11.69 9.54
C PRO A 88 -3.78 11.53 8.09
N LEU A 89 -3.50 12.56 7.30
CA LEU A 89 -3.73 12.67 5.87
C LEU A 89 -2.37 12.72 5.17
N PHE A 90 -2.22 11.92 4.11
CA PHE A 90 -0.98 11.83 3.36
C PHE A 90 -1.18 12.51 2.00
N SER A 91 -0.38 13.54 1.73
CA SER A 91 -0.28 14.17 0.41
C SER A 91 0.92 13.58 -0.34
N GLY A 92 0.99 13.81 -1.66
CA GLY A 92 1.95 13.17 -2.56
C GLY A 92 3.37 13.08 -1.99
N GLY A 93 4.04 11.97 -2.29
CA GLY A 93 5.45 11.77 -1.95
C GLY A 93 6.36 12.04 -3.14
N GLU A 94 7.63 12.27 -2.84
CA GLU A 94 8.68 12.07 -3.83
C GLU A 94 8.52 10.61 -4.32
N GLY A 95 8.33 10.42 -5.63
CA GLY A 95 8.13 9.07 -6.18
C GLY A 95 9.29 8.11 -5.85
N ILE A 96 9.21 6.86 -6.31
CA ILE A 96 10.32 5.93 -6.11
C ILE A 96 11.54 6.41 -6.92
N VAL A 97 12.60 6.86 -6.24
CA VAL A 97 13.87 7.25 -6.87
C VAL A 97 14.89 6.14 -6.62
N GLY A 98 15.35 5.48 -7.70
CA GLY A 98 16.41 4.47 -7.59
C GLY A 98 16.04 3.21 -6.78
N GLY A 99 14.75 2.88 -6.67
CA GLY A 99 14.27 1.71 -5.92
C GLY A 99 14.06 1.96 -4.42
N THR A 100 14.29 3.19 -3.94
CA THR A 100 13.95 3.60 -2.58
C THR A 100 12.67 4.44 -2.64
N PRO A 101 11.66 4.18 -1.78
CA PRO A 101 10.53 5.09 -1.62
C PRO A 101 11.05 6.51 -1.33
N GLY A 102 10.44 7.56 -1.89
CA GLY A 102 10.78 8.93 -1.51
C GLY A 102 10.07 9.36 -0.22
N ALA A 103 10.36 10.58 0.25
CA ALA A 103 9.67 11.14 1.41
C ALA A 103 8.18 11.34 1.12
N ILE A 104 7.33 11.15 2.13
CA ILE A 104 5.87 11.32 2.01
C ILE A 104 5.43 12.46 2.91
N ASP A 105 4.76 13.45 2.34
CA ASP A 105 4.19 14.55 3.11
C ASP A 105 2.94 14.07 3.89
N PHE A 106 2.80 14.54 5.13
CA PHE A 106 1.61 14.30 5.93
C PHE A 106 1.13 15.56 6.66
N THR A 107 -0.16 15.59 6.94
CA THR A 107 -0.82 16.53 7.85
C THR A 107 -1.66 15.72 8.83
N ALA A 108 -1.57 16.03 10.11
CA ALA A 108 -2.31 15.35 11.17
C ALA A 108 -2.62 16.33 12.31
N VAL A 109 -3.42 15.91 13.27
CA VAL A 109 -3.63 16.65 14.52
C VAL A 109 -2.84 15.98 15.63
N ARG A 110 -2.16 16.74 16.49
CA ARG A 110 -1.48 16.20 17.68
C ARG A 110 -1.75 17.13 18.85
N ASP A 111 -2.24 16.57 19.96
CA ASP A 111 -2.58 17.35 21.16
C ASP A 111 -3.52 18.55 20.89
N GLY A 112 -4.37 18.45 19.85
CA GLY A 112 -5.30 19.50 19.43
C GLY A 112 -4.74 20.54 18.46
N GLU A 113 -3.47 20.41 18.04
CA GLU A 113 -2.82 21.30 17.07
C GLU A 113 -2.61 20.63 15.72
N ASP A 114 -2.81 21.38 14.62
CA ASP A 114 -2.50 20.92 13.27
C ASP A 114 -0.98 20.82 13.07
N VAL A 115 -0.49 19.61 12.85
CA VAL A 115 0.92 19.29 12.58
C VAL A 115 1.07 18.87 11.13
N SER A 116 2.09 19.40 10.46
CA SER A 116 2.49 18.97 9.12
C SER A 116 3.95 18.54 9.12
N GLY A 117 4.31 17.58 8.29
CA GLY A 117 5.66 17.03 8.25
C GLY A 117 5.86 16.02 7.14
N GLN A 118 6.95 15.27 7.26
CA GLN A 118 7.34 14.24 6.30
C GLN A 118 7.64 12.90 6.99
N LEU A 119 7.24 11.81 6.34
CA LEU A 119 7.74 10.48 6.60
C LEU A 119 8.98 10.24 5.73
N GLN A 120 10.15 10.14 6.37
CA GLN A 120 11.41 9.88 5.68
C GLN A 120 11.80 8.40 5.79
N PRO A 121 12.09 7.72 4.69
CA PRO A 121 12.48 6.31 4.70
C PRO A 121 13.86 6.14 5.34
N LEU A 122 13.95 5.27 6.34
CA LEU A 122 15.22 4.86 6.97
C LEU A 122 15.78 3.56 6.39
N GLY A 123 15.07 2.98 5.41
CA GLY A 123 15.36 1.70 4.79
C GLY A 123 14.55 0.53 5.36
N GLY A 124 14.15 -0.37 4.47
CA GLY A 124 13.20 -1.45 4.78
C GLY A 124 11.83 -0.88 5.16
N ASP A 125 11.30 -1.35 6.28
CA ASP A 125 9.95 -1.03 6.76
C ASP A 125 9.92 0.16 7.75
N ARG A 126 11.05 0.84 7.95
CA ARG A 126 11.22 1.89 8.97
C ARG A 126 11.16 3.29 8.39
N TRP A 127 10.43 4.17 9.07
CA TRP A 127 10.18 5.55 8.65
C TRP A 127 10.35 6.50 9.82
N ALA A 128 11.10 7.59 9.63
CA ALA A 128 11.20 8.68 10.59
C ALA A 128 10.09 9.69 10.36
N VAL A 129 9.44 10.13 11.43
CA VAL A 129 8.45 11.21 11.39
C VAL A 129 9.17 12.53 11.68
N VAL A 130 9.16 13.44 10.70
CA VAL A 130 9.84 14.73 10.78
C VAL A 130 8.80 15.85 10.65
N GLU A 131 8.43 16.46 11.78
CA GLU A 131 7.53 17.61 11.82
C GLU A 131 8.21 18.86 11.25
N GLY A 132 7.43 19.74 10.59
CA GLY A 132 7.94 21.03 10.07
C GLY A 132 8.84 20.92 8.84
N ALA A 133 9.11 19.71 8.34
CA ALA A 133 9.78 19.48 7.06
C ALA A 133 8.85 19.83 5.90
N ARG A 134 8.58 21.12 5.70
CA ARG A 134 8.01 21.60 4.44
C ARG A 134 9.18 21.64 3.46
N SER A 135 9.11 20.89 2.37
CA SER A 135 10.09 20.99 1.29
C SER A 135 10.05 22.42 0.74
N THR A 136 11.00 23.24 1.16
CA THR A 136 11.36 24.47 0.46
C THR A 136 11.99 24.04 -0.86
N GLN A 137 11.16 23.71 -1.86
CA GLN A 137 11.59 23.71 -3.25
C GLN A 137 11.40 25.15 -3.75
N GLU A 138 12.48 25.94 -3.59
CA GLU A 138 12.80 27.02 -4.54
C GLU A 138 13.45 26.42 -5.79
#